data_AF-A0A2V8Q243-F1
#
_entry.id   AF-A0A2V8Q243-F1
#
_cell.length_a   1.000
_cell.length_b   1.000
_cell.length_c   1.000
_cell.angle_alpha   90.00
_cell.angle_beta   90.00
_cell.angle_gamma   90.00
#
_symmetry.space_group_name_H-M   'P 1'
#
loop_
_entity.id
_entity.type
_entity.pdbx_description
1 polymer ?
#
loop_
_entity_poly.entity_id
_entity_poly.type
_entity_poly.pdbx_seq_one_letter_code
_entity_poly.pdbx_strand_id
1 'polypeptide(L)'
;MREPPRDLETIERWLQAVITEPAGIVAGLASEEAQRNIDVSAEQIEKIVTRSNTLTATQRLAIYGHAYFARLQECLRAEFPVLLHALDEKLFNLFTFEYLKVYPSRSYTLNQLGENFPRYLAETRPDGDAPPSARESWPDFIIDLATLERAFSKVFDGPGVEGRQVLDANQLLAIGQL
;
A
#
# COMPACT_ATOMS: atom_id res chain seq x y z
N MET A 1 35.05 -25.30 6.06
CA MET A 1 34.87 -24.02 6.78
C MET A 1 33.42 -23.61 6.63
N ARG A 2 32.68 -23.42 7.74
CA ARG A 2 31.36 -22.79 7.68
C ARG A 2 31.59 -21.29 7.49
N GLU A 3 30.89 -20.66 6.54
CA GLU A 3 30.87 -19.21 6.44
C GLU A 3 30.40 -18.61 7.78
N PRO A 4 30.97 -17.47 8.21
CA PRO A 4 30.47 -16.78 9.39
C PRO A 4 28.98 -16.45 9.20
N PRO A 5 28.16 -16.58 10.26
CA PRO A 5 26.75 -16.24 10.16
C PRO A 5 26.60 -14.77 9.76
N ARG A 6 25.74 -14.51 8.78
CA ARG A 6 25.35 -13.15 8.39
C ARG A 6 24.70 -12.44 9.60
N ASP A 7 24.93 -11.15 9.74
CA ASP A 7 24.25 -10.37 10.76
C ASP A 7 22.74 -10.26 10.49
N LEU A 8 21.98 -9.95 11.55
CA LEU A 8 20.52 -9.90 11.49
C LEU A 8 20.02 -8.80 10.55
N GLU A 9 20.64 -7.62 10.57
CA GLU A 9 20.22 -6.48 9.75
C GLU A 9 20.28 -6.82 8.26
N THR A 10 21.36 -7.46 7.82
CA THR A 10 21.53 -7.91 6.43
C THR A 10 20.42 -8.89 6.03
N ILE A 11 20.06 -9.84 6.92
CA ILE A 11 19.00 -10.82 6.65
C ILE A 11 17.63 -10.15 6.59
N GLU A 12 17.34 -9.22 7.52
CA GLU A 12 16.06 -8.50 7.58
C GLU A 12 15.86 -7.60 6.36
N ARG A 13 16.88 -6.85 5.95
CA ARG A 13 16.84 -6.00 4.75
C ARG A 13 16.65 -6.82 3.48
N TRP A 14 17.39 -7.93 3.35
CA TRP A 14 17.21 -8.86 2.24
C TRP A 14 15.79 -9.45 2.21
N LEU A 15 15.31 -9.95 3.35
CA LEU A 15 13.99 -10.56 3.44
C LEU A 15 12.90 -9.55 3.07
N GLN A 16 12.98 -8.33 3.61
CA GLN A 16 12.06 -7.24 3.31
C GLN A 16 12.04 -6.96 1.81
N ALA A 17 13.19 -6.69 1.19
CA ALA A 17 13.27 -6.40 -0.24
C ALA A 17 12.65 -7.51 -1.10
N VAL A 18 12.90 -8.78 -0.76
CA VAL A 18 12.39 -9.95 -1.49
C VAL A 18 10.87 -10.10 -1.35
N ILE A 19 10.32 -9.97 -0.14
CA ILE A 19 8.88 -10.23 0.09
C ILE A 19 7.99 -9.04 -0.28
N THR A 20 8.54 -7.82 -0.36
CA THR A 20 7.79 -6.62 -0.73
C THR A 20 7.80 -6.32 -2.24
N GLU A 21 8.50 -7.13 -3.05
CA GLU A 21 8.49 -6.98 -4.51
C GLU A 21 7.15 -7.43 -5.10
N PRO A 22 6.37 -6.54 -5.73
CA PRO A 22 5.06 -6.87 -6.29
C PRO A 22 5.09 -7.87 -7.45
N ALA A 23 6.21 -7.97 -8.18
CA ALA A 23 6.38 -9.00 -9.22
C ALA A 23 6.70 -10.40 -8.65
N GLY A 24 6.75 -10.54 -7.33
CA GLY A 24 6.90 -11.80 -6.61
C GLY A 24 8.35 -12.14 -6.26
N ILE A 25 8.53 -13.25 -5.53
CA ILE A 25 9.81 -13.61 -4.88
C ILE A 25 10.98 -13.67 -5.85
N VAL A 26 10.80 -14.25 -7.05
CA VAL A 26 11.89 -14.38 -8.03
C VAL A 26 12.36 -13.00 -8.52
N ALA A 27 11.43 -12.10 -8.81
CA ALA A 27 11.76 -10.72 -9.14
C ALA A 27 12.40 -10.01 -7.94
N GLY A 28 11.92 -10.29 -6.72
CA GLY A 28 12.45 -9.71 -5.49
C GLY A 28 13.91 -10.08 -5.24
N LEU A 29 14.29 -11.34 -5.51
CA LEU A 29 15.67 -11.80 -5.46
C LEU A 29 16.56 -11.13 -6.50
N ALA A 30 16.01 -10.81 -7.67
CA ALA A 30 16.70 -10.10 -8.74
C ALA A 30 16.73 -8.58 -8.53
N SER A 31 16.04 -8.06 -7.51
CA SER A 31 16.06 -6.63 -7.19
C SER A 31 17.43 -6.20 -6.69
N GLU A 32 17.84 -4.98 -7.06
CA GLU A 32 19.14 -4.46 -6.63
C GLU A 32 19.25 -4.37 -5.11
N GLU A 33 18.15 -4.05 -4.41
CA GLU A 33 18.13 -3.97 -2.94
C GLU A 33 18.37 -5.34 -2.30
N ALA A 34 17.75 -6.40 -2.81
CA ALA A 34 18.02 -7.75 -2.33
C ALA A 34 19.48 -8.14 -2.58
N GLN A 35 19.99 -7.94 -3.79
CA GLN A 35 21.36 -8.30 -4.17
C GLN A 35 22.44 -7.52 -3.41
N ARG A 36 22.18 -6.26 -3.05
CA ARG A 36 23.06 -5.46 -2.18
C ARG A 36 23.26 -6.08 -0.80
N ASN A 37 22.24 -6.77 -0.27
CA ASN A 37 22.29 -7.40 1.04
C ASN A 37 22.75 -8.86 0.95
N ILE A 38 22.11 -9.66 0.09
CA ILE A 38 22.48 -11.06 -0.18
C ILE A 38 22.24 -11.36 -1.67
N ASP A 39 23.34 -11.45 -2.43
CA ASP A 39 23.31 -11.89 -3.83
C ASP A 39 23.12 -13.42 -3.90
N VAL A 40 21.88 -13.84 -4.16
CA VAL A 40 21.51 -15.24 -4.26
C VAL A 40 20.45 -15.44 -5.34
N SER A 41 20.68 -16.42 -6.21
CA SER A 41 19.70 -16.80 -7.22
C SER A 41 18.57 -17.65 -6.63
N ALA A 42 17.45 -17.75 -7.35
CA ALA A 42 16.32 -18.60 -6.94
C ALA A 42 16.72 -20.08 -6.76
N GLU A 43 17.69 -20.58 -7.52
CA GLU A 43 18.20 -21.96 -7.43
C GLU A 43 19.06 -22.17 -6.18
N GLN A 44 19.64 -21.10 -5.64
CA GLN A 44 20.56 -21.16 -4.50
C GLN A 44 19.96 -20.64 -3.20
N ILE A 45 18.71 -20.19 -3.21
CA ILE A 45 18.04 -19.59 -2.05
C ILE A 45 17.93 -20.53 -0.85
N GLU A 46 17.97 -21.85 -1.07
CA GLU A 46 17.99 -22.83 0.02
C GLU A 46 19.25 -22.77 0.89
N LYS A 47 20.29 -22.06 0.44
CA LYS A 47 21.47 -21.72 1.26
C LYS A 47 21.16 -20.66 2.33
N ILE A 48 20.10 -19.88 2.14
CA ILE A 48 19.69 -18.77 3.01
C ILE A 48 18.47 -19.16 3.83
N VAL A 49 17.42 -19.65 3.17
CA VAL A 49 16.16 -20.06 3.79
C VAL A 49 15.99 -21.54 3.59
N THR A 50 15.83 -22.31 4.66
CA THR A 50 15.63 -23.75 4.53
C THR A 50 14.30 -24.06 3.83
N ARG A 51 14.22 -25.18 3.12
CA ARG A 51 12.93 -25.77 2.75
C ARG A 51 12.23 -26.39 3.96
N SER A 52 10.96 -26.71 3.80
CA SER A 52 10.21 -27.56 4.74
C SER A 52 9.97 -28.95 4.13
N ASN A 53 9.23 -29.80 4.85
CA ASN A 53 8.83 -31.11 4.34
C ASN A 53 7.91 -31.01 3.11
N THR A 54 7.13 -29.93 2.97
CA THR A 54 6.09 -29.78 1.94
C THR A 54 6.30 -28.60 1.00
N LEU A 55 7.15 -27.64 1.36
CA LEU A 55 7.36 -26.39 0.61
C LEU A 55 8.84 -26.13 0.36
N THR A 56 9.17 -25.69 -0.86
CA THR A 56 10.48 -25.13 -1.20
C THR A 56 10.72 -23.81 -0.46
N ALA A 57 11.97 -23.36 -0.38
CA ALA A 57 12.29 -22.08 0.23
C ALA A 57 11.58 -20.89 -0.45
N THR A 58 11.51 -20.88 -1.79
CA THR A 58 10.76 -19.87 -2.55
C THR A 58 9.28 -19.86 -2.20
N GLN A 59 8.66 -21.04 -2.08
CA GLN A 59 7.24 -21.14 -1.68
C GLN A 59 7.01 -20.64 -0.25
N ARG A 60 7.94 -20.90 0.67
CA ARG A 60 7.86 -20.37 2.05
C ARG A 60 7.91 -18.86 2.06
N LEU A 61 8.82 -18.25 1.29
CA LEU A 61 8.91 -16.80 1.16
C LEU A 61 7.66 -16.21 0.48
N ALA A 62 7.10 -16.90 -0.51
CA ALA A 62 5.88 -16.47 -1.18
C ALA A 62 4.70 -16.35 -0.21
N ILE A 63 4.61 -17.19 0.83
CA ILE A 63 3.59 -17.04 1.88
C ILE A 63 3.72 -15.67 2.57
N TYR A 64 4.94 -15.25 2.92
CA TYR A 64 5.18 -13.95 3.55
C TYR A 64 4.89 -12.80 2.59
N GLY A 65 5.30 -12.90 1.33
CA GLY A 65 4.97 -11.90 0.31
C GLY A 65 3.46 -11.74 0.10
N HIS A 66 2.73 -12.85 -0.02
CA HIS A 66 1.27 -12.82 -0.12
C HIS A 66 0.61 -12.23 1.13
N ALA A 67 1.06 -12.63 2.32
CA ALA A 67 0.53 -12.09 3.58
C ALA A 67 0.79 -10.58 3.70
N TYR A 68 1.95 -10.11 3.25
CA TYR A 68 2.28 -8.69 3.21
C TYR A 68 1.28 -7.91 2.34
N PHE A 69 1.11 -8.28 1.07
CA PHE A 69 0.20 -7.57 0.17
C PHE A 69 -1.27 -7.71 0.60
N ALA A 70 -1.68 -8.89 1.11
CA ALA A 70 -3.01 -9.09 1.65
C ALA A 70 -3.31 -8.11 2.79
N ARG A 71 -2.36 -7.92 3.71
CA ARG A 71 -2.50 -6.98 4.83
C ARG A 71 -2.61 -5.54 4.37
N LEU A 72 -1.86 -5.14 3.33
CA LEU A 72 -1.97 -3.81 2.74
C LEU A 72 -3.35 -3.59 2.10
N GLN A 73 -3.84 -4.56 1.34
CA GLN A 73 -5.16 -4.47 0.73
C GLN A 73 -6.27 -4.46 1.79
N GLU A 74 -6.15 -5.22 2.88
CA GLU A 74 -7.07 -5.14 4.02
C GLU A 74 -7.12 -3.74 4.63
N CYS A 75 -5.98 -3.07 4.79
CA CYS A 75 -5.94 -1.70 5.29
C CYS A 75 -6.63 -0.74 4.33
N LEU A 76 -6.40 -0.87 3.02
CA LEU A 76 -7.07 -0.05 2.02
C LEU A 76 -8.59 -0.32 2.00
N ARG A 77 -9.03 -1.58 2.16
CA ARG A 77 -10.48 -1.88 2.28
C ARG A 77 -11.10 -1.24 3.52
N ALA A 78 -10.38 -1.20 4.64
CA ALA A 78 -10.85 -0.56 5.85
C ALA A 78 -10.89 0.98 5.73
N GLU A 79 -9.99 1.57 4.94
CA GLU A 79 -9.93 3.01 4.70
C GLU A 79 -10.96 3.49 3.65
N PHE A 80 -11.28 2.66 2.65
CA PHE A 80 -12.15 3.01 1.52
C PHE A 80 -13.39 2.08 1.39
N PRO A 81 -14.20 1.89 2.45
CA PRO A 81 -15.31 0.93 2.44
C PRO A 81 -16.45 1.29 1.47
N VAL A 82 -16.75 2.57 1.25
CA VAL A 82 -17.81 3.01 0.33
C VAL A 82 -17.33 2.86 -1.11
N LEU A 83 -16.08 3.21 -1.40
CA LEU A 83 -15.48 2.96 -2.70
C LEU A 83 -15.42 1.46 -3.04
N LEU A 84 -15.07 0.61 -2.07
CA LEU A 84 -15.15 -0.85 -2.21
C LEU A 84 -16.57 -1.30 -2.58
N HIS A 85 -17.59 -0.74 -1.94
CA HIS A 85 -18.98 -1.05 -2.27
C HIS A 85 -19.35 -0.58 -3.70
N ALA A 86 -18.88 0.59 -4.12
CA ALA A 86 -19.17 1.14 -5.44
C ALA A 86 -18.50 0.37 -6.59
N LEU A 87 -17.27 -0.12 -6.39
CA LEU A 87 -16.49 -0.81 -7.42
C LEU A 87 -16.69 -2.33 -7.46
N ASP A 88 -17.21 -2.92 -6.38
CA ASP A 88 -17.09 -4.35 -6.07
C ASP A 88 -15.68 -4.79 -5.60
N GLU A 89 -15.63 -5.96 -4.96
CA GLU A 89 -14.40 -6.48 -4.38
C GLU A 89 -13.32 -6.80 -5.42
N LYS A 90 -13.72 -7.32 -6.59
CA LYS A 90 -12.77 -7.76 -7.60
C LYS A 90 -12.05 -6.56 -8.21
N LEU A 91 -12.80 -5.52 -8.57
CA LEU A 91 -12.24 -4.31 -9.17
C LEU A 91 -11.46 -3.49 -8.15
N PHE A 92 -11.95 -3.38 -6.92
CA PHE A 92 -11.23 -2.71 -5.84
C PHE A 92 -9.88 -3.40 -5.55
N ASN A 93 -9.85 -4.73 -5.51
CA ASN A 93 -8.62 -5.50 -5.30
C ASN A 93 -7.62 -5.28 -6.45
N LEU A 94 -8.10 -5.18 -7.69
CA LEU A 94 -7.24 -4.86 -8.83
C LEU A 94 -6.63 -3.46 -8.70
N PHE A 95 -7.46 -2.45 -8.44
CA PHE A 95 -6.99 -1.06 -8.33
C PHE A 95 -6.00 -0.88 -7.18
N THR A 96 -6.29 -1.46 -6.01
CA THR A 96 -5.39 -1.38 -4.86
C THR A 96 -4.08 -2.13 -5.10
N PHE A 97 -4.10 -3.27 -5.81
CA PHE A 97 -2.87 -3.97 -6.13
C PHE A 97 -2.00 -3.17 -7.10
N GLU A 98 -2.56 -2.62 -8.18
CA GLU A 98 -1.82 -1.77 -9.11
C GLU A 98 -1.34 -0.46 -8.46
N TYR A 99 -2.15 0.13 -7.58
CA TYR A 99 -1.76 1.27 -6.75
C TYR A 99 -0.49 0.97 -5.95
N LEU A 100 -0.41 -0.18 -5.27
CA LEU A 100 0.73 -0.57 -4.44
C LEU A 100 2.01 -0.82 -5.24
N LYS A 101 1.92 -1.06 -6.56
CA LYS A 101 3.11 -1.14 -7.43
C LYS A 101 3.71 0.23 -7.70
N VAL A 102 2.87 1.25 -7.86
CA VAL A 102 3.30 2.63 -8.16
C VAL A 102 3.66 3.38 -6.87
N TYR A 103 2.87 3.18 -5.82
CA TYR A 103 2.99 3.82 -4.51
C TYR A 103 3.19 2.76 -3.42
N PRO A 104 4.37 2.11 -3.34
CA PRO A 104 4.63 1.09 -2.33
C PRO A 104 4.65 1.70 -0.93
N SER A 105 4.30 0.89 0.08
CA SER A 105 4.44 1.31 1.48
C SER A 105 5.90 1.59 1.82
N ARG A 106 6.17 2.79 2.35
CA ARG A 106 7.51 3.24 2.78
C ARG A 106 7.55 3.75 4.22
N SER A 107 6.43 3.62 4.93
CA SER A 107 6.28 4.07 6.31
C SER A 107 6.22 2.88 7.25
N TYR A 108 6.68 3.07 8.48
CA TYR A 108 6.55 2.06 9.55
C TYR A 108 5.09 1.90 10.03
N THR A 109 4.21 2.84 9.65
CA THR A 109 2.78 2.81 9.93
C THR A 109 1.97 2.68 8.64
N LEU A 110 0.80 2.06 8.73
CA LEU A 110 -0.14 1.91 7.61
C LEU A 110 -1.18 3.03 7.55
N ASN A 111 -1.20 3.98 8.48
CA ASN A 111 -2.15 5.10 8.48
C ASN A 111 -2.02 6.00 7.23
N GLN A 112 -0.83 6.02 6.61
CA GLN A 112 -0.53 6.79 5.41
C GLN A 112 -0.64 5.95 4.13
N LEU A 113 -1.00 4.66 4.23
CA LEU A 113 -0.98 3.74 3.11
C LEU A 113 -1.86 4.21 1.94
N GLY A 114 -3.07 4.72 2.21
CA GLY A 114 -4.00 5.22 1.21
C GLY A 114 -3.75 6.65 0.73
N GLU A 115 -2.69 7.32 1.18
CA GLU A 115 -2.52 8.77 0.95
C GLU A 115 -2.54 9.18 -0.53
N ASN A 116 -1.90 8.38 -1.38
CA ASN A 116 -1.81 8.65 -2.81
C ASN A 116 -2.87 7.92 -3.62
N PHE A 117 -3.81 7.18 -3.00
CA PHE A 117 -4.76 6.37 -3.76
C PHE A 117 -5.71 7.21 -4.65
N PRO A 118 -6.30 8.33 -4.18
CA PRO A 118 -7.09 9.20 -5.06
C PRO A 118 -6.28 9.80 -6.20
N ARG A 119 -5.02 10.16 -5.92
CA ARG A 119 -4.08 10.68 -6.92
C ARG A 119 -3.77 9.63 -7.99
N TYR A 120 -3.48 8.40 -7.57
CA TYR A 120 -3.26 7.28 -8.47
C TYR A 120 -4.44 7.07 -9.41
N LEU A 121 -5.68 7.05 -8.89
CA LEU A 121 -6.88 6.91 -9.71
C LEU A 121 -7.02 8.03 -10.75
N ALA A 122 -6.65 9.27 -10.39
CA ALA A 122 -6.64 10.40 -11.33
C ALA A 122 -5.53 10.28 -12.39
N GLU A 123 -4.33 9.82 -12.02
CA GLU A 123 -3.19 9.62 -12.92
C GLU A 123 -3.42 8.48 -13.91
N THR A 124 -4.15 7.44 -13.50
CA THR A 124 -4.40 6.24 -14.33
C THR A 124 -5.80 6.19 -14.93
N ARG A 125 -6.53 7.31 -14.95
CA ARG A 125 -7.89 7.33 -15.50
C ARG A 125 -7.88 7.04 -17.02
N PRO A 126 -8.82 6.22 -17.56
CA PRO A 126 -8.78 5.80 -18.96
C PRO A 126 -8.93 6.92 -20.00
N ASP A 127 -9.64 7.99 -19.64
CA ASP A 127 -10.00 9.12 -20.50
C ASP A 127 -9.15 10.37 -20.22
N GLY A 128 -7.98 10.21 -19.59
CA GLY A 128 -7.12 11.32 -19.16
C GLY A 128 -6.73 12.26 -20.32
N ASP A 129 -6.43 11.68 -21.49
CA ASP A 129 -6.04 12.41 -22.71
C ASP A 129 -7.23 12.94 -23.53
N ALA A 130 -8.47 12.58 -23.16
CA ALA A 130 -9.66 13.04 -23.85
C ALA A 130 -10.00 14.50 -23.48
N PRO A 131 -10.56 15.30 -24.42
CA PRO A 131 -11.02 16.65 -24.12
C PRO A 131 -12.15 16.60 -23.06
N PRO A 132 -12.31 17.64 -22.20
CA PRO A 132 -13.29 17.62 -21.12
C PRO A 132 -14.73 17.29 -21.54
N SER A 133 -15.14 17.67 -22.76
CA SER A 133 -16.47 17.39 -23.31
C SER A 133 -16.70 15.92 -23.68
N ALA A 134 -15.66 15.10 -23.76
CA ALA A 134 -15.71 13.70 -24.14
C ALA A 134 -15.39 12.75 -22.97
N ARG A 135 -15.10 13.30 -21.78
CA ARG A 135 -14.81 12.51 -20.59
C ARG A 135 -16.07 11.88 -20.02
N GLU A 136 -15.90 10.67 -19.50
CA GLU A 136 -16.96 9.99 -18.78
C GLU A 136 -17.03 10.51 -17.33
N SER A 137 -18.20 10.44 -16.69
CA SER A 137 -18.39 10.94 -15.33
C SER A 137 -18.04 9.93 -14.24
N TRP A 138 -17.98 8.64 -14.57
CA TRP A 138 -17.72 7.60 -13.58
C TRP A 138 -16.30 7.67 -12.98
N PRO A 139 -15.21 8.03 -13.71
CA PRO A 139 -13.89 8.15 -13.09
C PRO A 139 -13.87 9.29 -12.07
N ASP A 140 -14.52 10.41 -12.37
CA ASP A 140 -14.64 11.55 -11.44
C ASP A 140 -15.36 11.12 -10.16
N PHE A 141 -16.48 10.39 -10.28
CA PHE A 141 -17.19 9.85 -9.12
C PHE A 141 -16.31 8.97 -8.23
N ILE A 142 -15.52 8.07 -8.83
CA ILE A 142 -14.61 7.17 -8.11
C ILE A 142 -13.47 7.94 -7.42
N ILE A 143 -12.89 8.93 -8.11
CA ILE A 143 -11.82 9.78 -7.57
C ILE A 143 -12.35 10.64 -6.42
N ASP A 144 -13.53 11.24 -6.57
CA ASP A 144 -14.17 12.07 -5.54
C ASP A 144 -14.52 11.25 -4.30
N LEU A 145 -15.04 10.04 -4.50
CA LEU A 145 -15.35 9.12 -3.40
C LEU A 145 -14.08 8.72 -2.62
N ALA A 146 -13.02 8.34 -3.34
CA ALA A 146 -11.72 8.06 -2.71
C ALA A 146 -11.18 9.28 -1.95
N THR A 147 -11.33 10.48 -2.52
CA THR A 147 -10.88 11.73 -1.90
C THR A 147 -11.66 12.03 -0.63
N LEU A 148 -12.98 11.83 -0.63
CA LEU A 148 -13.84 12.01 0.53
C LEU A 148 -13.46 11.05 1.67
N GLU A 149 -13.32 9.76 1.38
CA GLU A 149 -12.97 8.77 2.41
C GLU A 149 -11.57 9.04 2.98
N ARG A 150 -10.60 9.41 2.13
CA ARG A 150 -9.28 9.83 2.61
C ARG A 150 -9.35 11.09 3.48
N ALA A 151 -10.26 12.02 3.18
CA ALA A 151 -10.45 13.21 4.00
C ALA A 151 -10.94 12.85 5.41
N PHE A 152 -11.82 11.87 5.56
CA PHE A 152 -12.23 11.38 6.89
C PHE A 152 -11.05 10.82 7.68
N SER A 153 -10.22 9.97 7.07
CA SER A 153 -9.00 9.45 7.71
C SER A 153 -8.04 10.57 8.12
N LYS A 154 -7.84 11.57 7.25
CA LYS A 154 -6.99 12.74 7.54
C LYS A 154 -7.51 13.59 8.69
N VAL A 155 -8.83 13.80 8.79
CA VAL A 155 -9.44 14.55 9.88
C VAL A 155 -9.35 13.76 11.19
N PHE A 156 -9.61 12.45 11.14
CA PHE A 156 -9.54 11.58 12.30
C PHE A 156 -8.12 11.50 12.90
N ASP A 157 -7.11 11.31 12.06
CA ASP A 157 -5.68 11.28 12.46
C ASP A 157 -5.05 12.69 12.55
N GLY A 158 -5.85 13.74 12.37
CA GLY A 158 -5.39 15.12 12.39
C GLY A 158 -4.98 15.57 13.80
N PRO A 159 -4.22 16.67 13.92
CA PRO A 159 -3.91 17.25 15.22
C PRO A 159 -5.21 17.63 15.94
N GLY A 160 -5.32 17.24 17.21
CA GLY A 160 -6.45 17.61 18.05
C GLY A 160 -6.44 19.11 18.41
N VAL A 161 -7.41 19.48 19.25
CA VAL A 161 -7.60 20.85 19.73
C VAL A 161 -6.90 21.12 21.06
N GLU A 162 -6.03 20.22 21.52
CA GLU A 162 -5.34 20.36 22.80
C GLU A 162 -4.57 21.69 22.85
N GLY A 163 -4.82 22.47 23.91
CA GLY A 163 -4.20 23.79 24.09
C GLY A 163 -4.77 24.89 23.20
N ARG A 164 -5.83 24.64 22.43
CA ARG A 164 -6.55 25.67 21.65
C ARG A 164 -7.88 26.02 22.31
N GLN A 165 -8.26 27.28 22.24
CA GLN A 165 -9.61 27.70 22.61
C GLN A 165 -10.58 27.21 21.53
N VAL A 166 -11.44 26.25 21.88
CA VAL A 166 -12.53 25.79 21.01
C VAL A 166 -13.65 26.84 20.99
N LEU A 167 -14.37 26.90 19.86
CA LEU A 167 -15.53 27.77 19.74
C LEU A 167 -16.61 27.35 20.75
N ASP A 168 -17.14 28.30 21.50
CA ASP A 168 -18.32 28.09 22.32
C ASP A 168 -19.61 28.09 21.46
N ALA A 169 -20.74 27.72 22.07
CA ALA A 169 -22.01 27.63 21.36
C ALA A 169 -22.45 28.96 20.73
N ASN A 170 -22.15 30.10 21.38
CA ASN A 170 -22.51 31.41 20.85
C ASN A 170 -21.64 31.77 19.65
N GLN A 171 -20.35 31.43 19.70
CA GLN A 171 -19.42 31.63 18.60
C GLN A 171 -19.75 30.76 17.38
N LEU A 172 -20.22 29.52 17.59
CA LEU A 172 -20.69 28.64 16.51
C LEU A 172 -21.96 29.19 15.83
N LEU A 173 -22.93 29.67 16.61
CA LEU A 173 -24.17 30.23 16.09
C LEU A 173 -23.93 31.50 15.25
N ALA A 174 -22.90 32.28 15.58
CA ALA A 174 -22.54 33.47 14.81
C ALA A 174 -21.96 33.14 13.41
N ILE A 175 -21.35 31.97 13.22
CA ILE A 175 -20.76 31.55 11.93
C ILE A 175 -21.84 31.10 10.94
N GLY A 176 -22.90 30.43 11.42
CA GLY A 176 -23.99 29.94 10.58
C GLY A 176 -24.99 31.01 10.09
N GLN A 177 -24.75 32.27 10.43
CA GLN A 177 -25.56 33.43 9.99
C GLN A 177 -24.87 34.27 8.89
N LEU A 178 -23.73 33.79 8.36
CA LEU A 178 -23.07 34.31 7.15
C LEU A 178 -23.60 33.60 5.90
#